data_AF-A0AAV3L1G2-F1
#
_entry.id   AF-A0AAV3L1G2-F1
#
_cell.length_a   1.000
_cell.length_b   1.000
_cell.length_c   1.000
_cell.angle_alpha   90.00
_cell.angle_beta   90.00
_cell.angle_gamma   90.00
#
_symmetry.space_group_name_H-M   'P 1'
#
loop_
_entity.id
_entity.type
_entity.pdbx_description
1 polymer ?
#
loop_
_entity_poly.entity_id
_entity_poly.type
_entity_poly.pdbx_seq_one_letter_code
_entity_poly.pdbx_strand_id
1 'polypeptide(L)' 'MRNYWYISLTNEYPRTIDDCSVRVVRSVQIKKKYSIVEMTREATPKEIDKCKLLYCGHGFYSDKHIQENLSKYV' A
#
# COMPACT_ATOMS: atom_id res chain seq x y z
N MET A 1 0.96 3.55 15.90
CA MET A 1 1.50 2.59 14.92
C MET A 1 1.72 3.34 13.62
N ARG A 2 2.95 3.38 13.12
CA ARG A 2 3.24 4.02 11.83
C ARG A 2 3.02 2.99 10.74
N ASN A 3 2.26 3.34 9.69
CA ASN A 3 1.90 2.45 8.60
C ASN A 3 2.70 2.80 7.34
N TYR A 4 2.81 1.87 6.42
CA TYR A 4 3.43 2.06 5.11
C TYR A 4 2.34 2.26 4.07
N TRP A 5 2.54 3.25 3.19
CA TRP A 5 1.56 3.62 2.18
C TRP A 5 2.10 3.31 0.79
N TYR A 6 1.26 2.64 0.00
CA TYR A 6 1.57 2.30 -1.38
C TYR A 6 0.40 2.60 -2.32
N ILE A 7 0.71 2.83 -3.59
CA ILE A 7 -0.25 2.79 -4.69
C ILE A 7 -0.04 1.52 -5.48
N SER A 8 -1.09 0.73 -5.65
CA SER A 8 -1.12 -0.37 -6.62
C SER A 8 -1.67 0.14 -7.95
N LEU A 9 -0.87 -0.01 -9.01
CA LEU A 9 -1.28 0.34 -10.37
C LEU A 9 -2.19 -0.71 -11.02
N THR A 10 -2.31 -1.89 -10.41
CA THR A 10 -3.05 -3.04 -10.96
C THR A 10 -4.33 -3.34 -10.19
N ASN A 11 -4.60 -2.60 -9.11
CA ASN A 11 -5.60 -2.91 -8.08
C ASN A 11 -5.35 -4.22 -7.32
N GLU A 12 -4.25 -4.92 -7.62
CA GLU A 12 -3.79 -6.05 -6.82
C GLU A 12 -3.05 -5.57 -5.58
N TYR A 13 -3.17 -6.32 -4.49
CA TYR A 13 -2.47 -6.05 -3.24
C TYR A 13 -2.12 -7.36 -2.55
N PRO A 14 -1.09 -7.39 -1.68
CA PRO A 14 -0.70 -8.60 -0.96
C PRO A 14 -1.87 -9.12 -0.13
N ARG A 15 -2.38 -10.30 -0.49
CA ARG A 15 -3.37 -11.02 0.33
C ARG A 15 -2.60 -11.90 1.30
N THR A 16 -3.08 -11.96 2.54
CA THR A 16 -2.66 -13.02 3.47
C THR A 16 -2.98 -14.37 2.85
N ILE A 17 -1.96 -15.23 2.77
CA ILE A 17 -2.05 -16.53 2.07
C ILE A 17 -2.71 -17.58 2.98
N ASP A 18 -2.68 -17.39 4.30
CA ASP A 18 -3.29 -18.30 5.27
C ASP A 18 -3.87 -17.55 6.48
N ASP A 19 -4.83 -18.17 7.18
CA ASP A 19 -5.49 -17.63 8.38
C ASP A 19 -4.53 -17.45 9.57
N CYS A 20 -3.31 -17.99 9.51
CA CYS A 20 -2.24 -17.82 10.50
C CYS A 20 -1.24 -16.70 10.12
N SER A 21 -1.32 -16.15 8.92
CA SER A 21 -0.36 -15.20 8.38
C SER A 21 -0.73 -13.80 8.84
N VAL A 22 0.22 -13.13 9.47
CA VAL A 22 0.05 -11.76 9.98
C VAL A 22 -0.51 -10.89 8.87
N ARG A 23 -1.68 -10.29 9.11
CA ARG A 23 -2.33 -9.41 8.14
C ARG A 23 -1.44 -8.23 7.80
N VAL A 24 -0.88 -8.29 6.59
CA VAL A 24 0.08 -7.28 6.09
C VAL A 24 -0.66 -6.02 5.64
N VAL A 25 -1.84 -6.19 5.02
CA VAL A 25 -2.66 -5.08 4.53
C VAL A 25 -3.72 -4.71 5.55
N ARG A 26 -3.63 -3.47 6.04
CA ARG A 26 -4.54 -2.92 7.04
C ARG A 26 -5.81 -2.37 6.41
N SER A 27 -5.67 -1.56 5.35
CA SER A 27 -6.80 -1.02 4.60
C SER A 27 -6.46 -0.86 3.12
N VAL A 28 -7.49 -0.91 2.27
CA VAL A 28 -7.38 -0.69 0.83
C VAL A 28 -8.49 0.23 0.38
N GLN A 29 -8.14 1.29 -0.35
CA GLN A 29 -9.09 2.17 -1.02
C GLN A 29 -8.99 1.91 -2.52
N ILE A 30 -9.96 1.17 -3.06
CA ILE A 30 -10.00 0.80 -4.48
C ILE A 30 -10.57 1.98 -5.29
N LYS A 31 -9.84 2.39 -6.33
CA LYS A 31 -10.30 3.35 -7.34
C LYS A 31 -10.36 2.66 -8.70
N LYS A 32 -10.86 3.38 -9.71
CA LYS A 32 -11.09 2.81 -11.05
C LYS A 32 -9.80 2.31 -11.71
N LYS A 33 -8.66 2.99 -11.50
CA LYS A 33 -7.38 2.71 -12.17
C LYS A 33 -6.24 2.28 -11.23
N TYR A 34 -6.41 2.49 -9.94
CA TYR A 34 -5.37 2.23 -8.94
C TYR A 34 -6.01 2.02 -7.57
N SER A 35 -5.24 1.49 -6.63
CA SER A 35 -5.69 1.31 -5.26
C SER A 35 -4.67 1.89 -4.29
N ILE A 36 -5.12 2.57 -3.25
CA ILE A 36 -4.26 3.03 -2.16
C ILE A 36 -4.25 1.95 -1.10
N VAL A 37 -3.07 1.45 -0.75
CA VAL A 37 -2.87 0.32 0.14
C VAL A 37 -2.13 0.79 1.39
N GLU A 38 -2.73 0.54 2.54
CA GLU A 38 -2.12 0.74 3.84
C GLU A 38 -1.56 -0.59 4.35
N MET A 39 -0.28 -0.64 4.65
CA MET A 39 0.43 -1.83 5.10
C MET A 39 1.02 -1.65 6.50
N THR A 40 1.05 -2.74 7.27
CA THR A 40 1.60 -2.77 8.64
C THR A 40 3.13 -2.89 8.67
N ARG A 41 3.73 -3.32 7.56
CA ARG A 41 5.17 -3.40 7.33
C ARG A 41 5.52 -2.95 5.91
N GLU A 42 6.80 -2.75 5.66
CA GLU A 42 7.31 -2.54 4.31
C GLU A 42 7.00 -3.75 3.41
N ALA A 43 6.61 -3.47 2.16
CA ALA A 43 6.38 -4.50 1.16
C ALA A 43 7.71 -5.16 0.75
N THR A 44 7.70 -6.48 0.61
CA THR A 44 8.84 -7.23 0.09
C THR A 44 9.03 -6.97 -1.40
N PRO A 45 10.23 -7.12 -1.97
CA PRO A 45 10.45 -6.94 -3.40
C PRO A 45 9.52 -7.79 -4.29
N LYS A 46 9.18 -9.01 -3.83
CA LYS A 46 8.21 -9.89 -4.52
C LYS A 46 6.80 -9.32 -4.55
N GLU A 47 6.34 -8.76 -3.42
CA GLU A 47 5.03 -8.11 -3.31
C GLU A 47 4.98 -6.83 -4.18
N ILE A 48 6.06 -6.05 -4.17
CA ILE A 48 6.21 -4.84 -4.98
C ILE A 48 6.08 -5.17 -6.47
N ASP A 49 6.82 -6.16 -6.95
CA ASP A 49 6.78 -6.53 -8.37
C ASP A 49 5.44 -7.16 -8.77
N LYS A 50 4.91 -8.07 -7.96
CA LYS A 50 3.64 -8.76 -8.24
C LYS A 50 2.45 -7.81 -8.30
N CYS A 51 2.34 -6.90 -7.32
CA CYS A 51 1.21 -5.99 -7.19
C CYS A 51 1.46 -4.63 -7.85
N LYS A 52 2.65 -4.41 -8.42
CA LYS A 52 3.09 -3.11 -8.98
C LYS A 52 2.88 -1.99 -7.97
N LEU A 53 3.42 -2.17 -6.77
CA LEU A 53 3.30 -1.23 -5.66
C LEU A 53 4.32 -0.09 -5.82
N LEU A 54 3.84 1.14 -5.69
CA LEU A 54 4.66 2.35 -5.64
C LEU A 54 4.68 2.87 -4.21
N TYR A 55 5.86 3.06 -3.65
CA TYR A 55 6.00 3.54 -2.27
C TYR A 55 5.68 5.03 -2.15
N CYS A 56 4.78 5.38 -1.23
CA CYS A 56 4.36 6.77 -0.99
C CYS A 56 4.89 7.33 0.33
N GLY A 57 5.27 6.49 1.28
CA GLY A 57 5.86 6.91 2.54
C GLY A 57 5.44 6.05 3.73
N HIS A 58 5.91 6.46 4.90
CA HIS A 58 5.61 5.83 6.18
C HIS A 58 5.15 6.89 7.19
N GLY A 59 4.10 6.57 7.95
CA GLY A 59 3.45 7.53 8.85
C GLY A 59 1.92 7.41 8.83
N PHE A 60 1.26 8.53 9.12
CA PHE A 60 -0.19 8.65 9.06
C PHE A 60 -0.63 9.11 7.67
N TYR A 61 -1.82 8.69 7.23
CA TYR A 61 -2.37 9.10 5.93
C TYR A 61 -2.34 10.63 5.75
N SER A 62 -2.68 11.38 6.80
CA SER A 62 -2.74 12.85 6.80
C SER A 62 -1.38 13.54 6.73
N ASP A 63 -0.27 12.82 6.81
CA ASP A 63 1.05 13.44 6.78
C ASP A 63 1.31 14.07 5.41
N LYS A 64 1.86 15.29 5.41
CA LYS A 64 2.06 16.09 4.21
C LYS A 64 2.87 15.36 3.14
N HIS A 65 3.97 14.70 3.50
CA HIS A 65 4.81 13.96 2.55
C HIS A 65 4.09 12.77 1.92
N ILE A 66 3.18 12.13 2.65
CA ILE A 66 2.36 11.02 2.12
C ILE A 66 1.35 11.56 1.11
N GLN A 67 0.64 12.64 1.46
CA GLN A 67 -0.32 13.27 0.54
C GLN A 67 0.35 13.79 -0.73
N GLU A 68 1.52 14.42 -0.61
CA GLU A 68 2.32 14.91 -1.74
C GLU A 68 2.85 13.78 -2.64
N ASN A 69 3.18 12.62 -2.08
CA ASN A 69 3.60 11.48 -2.89
C ASN A 69 2.42 10.75 -3.51
N LEU A 70 1.28 10.65 -2.83
CA LEU A 70 0.05 10.10 -3.40
C LEU A 70 -0.42 10.94 -4.60
N SER A 71 -0.41 12.27 -4.48
CA SER A 71 -0.88 13.16 -5.55
C SER A 71 -0.05 13.11 -6.84
N LYS A 72 1.20 12.63 -6.79
CA LYS A 72 2.04 12.44 -7.99
C LYS A 72 1.53 11.32 -8.90
N TYR A 73 0.74 10.40 -8.37
CA TYR A 73 0.33 9.18 -9.06
C TYR A 73 -1.20 9.09 -9.24
N VAL A 74 -1.96 10.04 -8.69
CA VAL A 74 -3.43 10.08 -8.66
C VAL A 74 -3.99 11.12 -9.61
#